data_AF-A0A968XIX1-F1
#
_entry.id   AF-A0A968XIX1-F1
#
_cell.length_a   1.000
_cell.length_b   1.000
_cell.length_c   1.000
_cell.angle_alpha   90.00
_cell.angle_beta   90.00
_cell.angle_gamma   90.00
#
_symmetry.space_group_name_H-M   'P 1'
#
loop_
_entity.id
_entity.type
_entity.pdbx_description
1 polymer ?
#
loop_
_entity_poly.entity_id
_entity_poly.type
_entity_poly.pdbx_seq_one_letter_code
_entity_poly.pdbx_strand_id
1 'polypeptide(L)'
;MIGLVLQTETTKNRIAPRRIFCVIENAYQNLSIAEDVCQNTFTNAGLRLTLDTIDWTKNPLPTDEEWHIEWSKFYFGLDLAFAFNQTGEDKFLKTWQKLVELWIKQVEIGTDSSDVSARRIQNWIYAWMIFARNYPQFPMNSL
;
A
#
# COMPACT_ATOMS: atom_id res chain seq x y z
N MET A 1 17.40 39.87 -38.89
CA MET A 1 16.78 38.53 -39.00
C MET A 1 16.86 37.89 -37.63
N ILE A 2 15.76 37.91 -36.88
CA ILE A 2 15.66 37.38 -35.51
C ILE A 2 14.94 36.03 -35.64
N GLY A 3 15.65 34.93 -35.39
CA GLY A 3 15.05 33.60 -35.32
C GLY A 3 14.54 33.35 -33.90
N LEU A 4 13.22 33.48 -33.70
CA LEU A 4 12.57 33.08 -32.45
C LEU A 4 12.34 31.57 -32.50
N VAL A 5 13.10 30.80 -31.73
CA VAL A 5 12.82 29.38 -31.48
C VAL A 5 11.73 29.32 -30.41
N LEU A 6 10.50 28.99 -30.79
CA LEU A 6 9.44 28.64 -29.86
C LEU A 6 9.75 27.24 -29.29
N GLN A 7 10.31 27.18 -28.09
CA GLN A 7 10.32 25.94 -27.30
C GLN A 7 8.88 25.65 -26.86
N THR A 8 8.27 24.65 -27.49
CA THR A 8 7.01 24.07 -27.02
C THR A 8 7.28 23.29 -25.74
N GLU A 9 7.10 23.93 -24.59
CA GLU A 9 7.02 23.22 -23.30
C GLU A 9 5.82 22.28 -23.33
N THR A 10 6.09 20.99 -23.50
CA THR A 10 5.09 19.95 -23.34
C THR A 10 4.76 19.87 -21.86
N THR A 11 3.67 20.53 -21.45
CA THR A 11 3.16 20.44 -20.09
C THR A 11 2.69 19.01 -19.87
N LYS A 12 3.58 18.15 -19.33
CA LYS A 12 3.20 16.82 -18.86
C LYS A 12 2.16 17.03 -17.78
N ASN A 13 0.90 16.70 -18.08
CA ASN A 13 -0.18 16.67 -17.10
C ASN A 13 0.25 15.77 -15.94
N ARG A 14 0.67 16.39 -14.82
CA ARG A 14 0.97 15.68 -13.58
C ARG A 14 -0.35 15.20 -13.00
N ILE A 15 -0.58 13.90 -13.06
CA ILE A 15 -1.72 13.26 -12.38
C ILE A 15 -1.38 13.25 -10.88
N ALA A 16 -1.73 14.32 -10.17
CA ALA A 16 -1.78 14.29 -8.72
C ALA A 16 -3.15 13.73 -8.30
N PRO A 17 -3.22 12.71 -7.43
CA PRO A 17 -4.50 12.17 -7.00
C PRO A 17 -5.31 13.24 -6.26
N ARG A 18 -6.59 13.35 -6.60
CA ARG A 18 -7.54 14.15 -5.82
C ARG A 18 -7.57 13.62 -4.39
N ARG A 19 -7.62 14.52 -3.41
CA ARG A 19 -7.78 14.12 -2.01
C ARG A 19 -9.10 13.39 -1.84
N ILE A 20 -9.01 12.13 -1.44
CA ILE A 20 -10.13 11.31 -0.97
C ILE A 20 -10.11 11.37 0.55
N PHE A 21 -11.29 11.48 1.16
CA PHE A 21 -11.45 11.38 2.61
C PHE A 21 -11.28 9.92 3.04
N CYS A 22 -10.30 9.65 3.90
CA CYS A 22 -10.09 8.35 4.50
C CYS A 22 -10.80 8.32 5.86
N VAL A 23 -11.90 7.57 5.92
CA VAL A 23 -12.78 7.53 7.12
C VAL A 23 -12.10 6.91 8.34
N ILE A 24 -11.04 6.13 8.12
CA ILE A 24 -10.25 5.43 9.15
C ILE A 24 -8.82 5.99 9.27
N GLU A 25 -8.56 7.19 8.74
CA GLU A 25 -7.20 7.77 8.66
C GLU A 25 -6.48 7.74 10.01
N ASN A 26 -7.17 8.11 11.10
CA ASN A 26 -6.56 8.20 12.43
C ASN A 26 -6.42 6.85 13.16
N ALA A 27 -7.01 5.78 12.62
CA ALA A 27 -6.93 4.46 13.26
C ALA A 27 -5.63 3.71 12.91
N TYR A 28 -4.94 4.11 11.83
CA TYR A 28 -3.80 3.40 11.26
C TYR A 28 -2.67 4.37 10.89
N GLN A 29 -2.05 4.94 11.93
CA GLN A 29 -0.94 5.90 11.87
C GLN A 29 0.17 5.51 12.86
N ASN A 30 0.53 4.23 12.87
CA ASN A 30 1.48 3.68 13.82
C ASN A 30 2.81 3.33 13.15
N LEU A 31 3.83 4.15 13.43
CA LEU A 31 5.19 3.95 12.92
C LEU A 31 5.78 2.59 13.32
N SER A 32 5.52 2.11 14.54
CA SER A 32 6.05 0.81 14.99
C SER A 32 5.43 -0.35 14.22
N ILE A 33 4.14 -0.26 13.85
CA ILE A 33 3.49 -1.27 13.01
C ILE A 33 4.09 -1.25 11.60
N ALA A 34 4.35 -0.06 11.05
CA ALA A 34 5.00 0.06 9.75
C ALA A 34 6.40 -0.59 9.72
N GLU A 35 7.20 -0.38 10.77
CA GLU A 35 8.51 -1.01 10.91
C GLU A 35 8.40 -2.54 11.04
N ASP A 36 7.47 -3.03 11.85
CA ASP A 36 7.17 -4.47 11.98
C ASP A 36 6.85 -5.08 10.62
N VAL A 37 6.00 -4.43 9.82
CA VAL A 37 5.59 -4.90 8.50
C VAL A 37 6.76 -4.92 7.52
N CYS A 38 7.69 -3.97 7.61
CA CYS A 38 8.94 -4.01 6.86
C CYS A 38 9.81 -5.22 7.20
N GLN A 39 9.63 -5.83 8.38
CA GLN A 39 10.27 -7.06 8.83
C GLN A 39 9.35 -8.30 8.72
N ASN A 40 8.35 -8.27 7.83
CA ASN A 40 7.34 -9.32 7.66
C ASN A 40 6.62 -9.69 8.97
N THR A 41 6.47 -8.74 9.88
CA THR A 41 5.76 -8.94 11.14
C THR A 41 4.42 -8.23 11.10
N PHE A 42 3.34 -8.97 11.37
CA PHE A 42 1.97 -8.49 11.22
C PHE A 42 1.18 -8.74 12.51
N THR A 43 0.40 -7.75 12.93
CA THR A 43 -0.54 -7.87 14.04
C THR A 43 -1.95 -7.73 13.49
N ASN A 44 -2.72 -8.81 13.50
CA ASN A 44 -4.12 -8.85 13.05
C ASN A 44 -4.91 -9.69 14.05
N ALA A 45 -6.19 -9.40 14.25
CA ALA A 45 -7.10 -10.13 15.14
C ALA A 45 -6.52 -10.39 16.56
N GLY A 46 -5.70 -9.45 17.07
CA GLY A 46 -5.03 -9.57 18.37
C GLY A 46 -3.79 -10.48 18.41
N LEU A 47 -3.37 -11.06 17.27
CA LEU A 47 -2.23 -11.95 17.16
C LEU A 47 -1.12 -11.34 16.29
N ARG A 48 0.11 -11.33 16.85
CA ARG A 48 1.33 -10.85 16.18
C ARG A 48 2.17 -12.02 15.69
N LEU A 49 2.51 -12.04 14.40
CA LEU A 49 3.29 -13.10 13.76
C LEU A 49 4.40 -12.52 12.89
N THR A 50 5.58 -13.13 12.94
CA THR A 50 6.68 -12.86 12.02
C THR A 50 6.76 -14.01 11.01
N LEU A 51 6.75 -13.67 9.72
CA LEU A 51 6.74 -14.64 8.63
C LEU A 51 8.10 -14.67 7.92
N ASP A 52 8.70 -15.85 7.79
CA ASP A 52 9.96 -16.04 7.05
C ASP A 52 9.79 -15.66 5.57
N THR A 53 8.62 -16.00 4.99
CA THR A 53 8.24 -15.67 3.63
C THR A 53 6.77 -15.24 3.57
N ILE A 54 6.48 -14.26 2.71
CA ILE A 54 5.10 -13.86 2.41
C ILE A 54 4.52 -14.81 1.37
N ASP A 55 3.71 -15.74 1.86
CA ASP A 55 2.88 -16.62 1.05
C ASP A 55 1.43 -16.45 1.52
N TRP A 56 0.65 -15.77 0.70
CA TRP A 56 -0.75 -15.46 0.97
C TRP A 56 -1.67 -16.68 0.85
N THR A 57 -1.17 -17.76 0.25
CA THR A 57 -1.95 -19.00 -0.02
C THR A 57 -1.62 -20.12 0.94
N LYS A 58 -0.41 -20.11 1.54
CA LYS A 58 0.05 -21.21 2.38
C LYS A 58 -0.32 -21.06 3.84
N ASN A 59 -0.69 -22.21 4.40
CA ASN A 59 -0.58 -22.56 5.81
C ASN A 59 0.91 -22.87 6.13
N PRO A 60 1.49 -22.51 7.30
CA PRO A 60 0.83 -22.30 8.57
C PRO A 60 0.74 -20.82 8.94
N LEU A 61 -0.29 -20.17 8.44
CA LEU A 61 -0.84 -19.00 9.13
C LEU A 61 -1.76 -19.57 10.25
N PRO A 62 -2.17 -18.78 11.25
CA PRO A 62 -2.98 -19.30 12.34
C PRO A 62 -4.22 -20.01 11.80
N THR A 63 -4.71 -21.03 12.50
CA THR A 63 -6.04 -21.61 12.20
C THR A 63 -7.17 -20.60 12.37
N ASP A 64 -6.87 -19.40 12.89
CA ASP A 64 -7.79 -18.28 13.01
C ASP A 64 -8.06 -17.64 11.64
N GLU A 65 -9.23 -17.94 11.09
CA GLU A 65 -9.74 -17.37 9.85
C GLU A 65 -9.84 -15.84 9.91
N GLU A 66 -10.15 -15.25 11.07
CA GLU A 66 -10.29 -13.79 11.18
C GLU A 66 -8.93 -13.10 11.03
N TRP A 67 -7.84 -13.75 11.47
CA TRP A 67 -6.49 -13.23 11.24
C TRP A 67 -6.20 -13.08 9.75
N HIS A 68 -6.53 -14.10 8.96
CA HIS A 68 -6.37 -14.08 7.51
C HIS A 68 -7.23 -13.01 6.86
N ILE A 69 -8.50 -12.94 7.26
CA ILE A 69 -9.46 -11.96 6.77
C ILE A 69 -8.95 -10.54 7.03
N GLU A 70 -8.47 -10.24 8.24
CA GLU A 70 -7.91 -8.93 8.58
C GLU A 70 -6.61 -8.62 7.84
N TRP A 71 -5.71 -9.60 7.71
CA TRP A 71 -4.46 -9.43 6.97
C TRP A 71 -4.74 -9.09 5.50
N SER A 72 -5.69 -9.80 4.88
CA SER A 72 -6.18 -9.56 3.51
C SER A 72 -6.86 -8.21 3.32
N LYS A 73 -7.34 -7.55 4.38
CA LYS A 73 -7.90 -6.18 4.32
C LYS A 73 -6.81 -5.10 4.19
N PHE A 74 -5.53 -5.41 4.40
CA PHE A 74 -4.41 -4.47 4.18
C PHE A 74 -4.43 -3.19 5.04
N TYR A 75 -4.94 -3.24 6.27
CA TYR A 75 -4.96 -2.06 7.14
C TYR A 75 -3.56 -1.50 7.42
N PHE A 76 -2.57 -2.38 7.61
CA PHE A 76 -1.17 -2.01 7.77
C PHE A 76 -0.61 -1.18 6.61
N GLY A 77 -1.25 -1.21 5.43
CA GLY A 77 -0.86 -0.37 4.30
C GLY A 77 -1.02 1.12 4.60
N LEU A 78 -1.95 1.50 5.47
CA LEU A 78 -2.12 2.87 5.94
C LEU A 78 -0.99 3.27 6.89
N ASP A 79 -0.57 2.37 7.79
CA ASP A 79 0.59 2.60 8.67
C ASP A 79 1.88 2.81 7.86
N LEU A 80 2.12 1.98 6.83
CA LEU A 80 3.24 2.16 5.89
C LEU A 80 3.19 3.53 5.19
N ALA A 81 2.02 3.92 4.71
CA ALA A 81 1.84 5.19 4.01
C ALA A 81 2.03 6.39 4.94
N PHE A 82 1.53 6.30 6.18
CA PHE A 82 1.77 7.27 7.23
C PHE A 82 3.26 7.40 7.55
N ALA A 83 3.94 6.28 7.81
CA ALA A 83 5.37 6.26 8.12
C ALA A 83 6.20 6.87 6.98
N PHE A 84 5.89 6.52 5.73
CA PHE A 84 6.49 7.12 4.56
C PHE A 84 6.31 8.65 4.52
N ASN A 85 5.08 9.13 4.74
CA ASN A 85 4.80 10.58 4.76
C ASN A 85 5.52 11.29 5.92
N GLN A 86 5.72 10.59 7.04
CA GLN A 86 6.35 11.14 8.24
C GLN A 86 7.87 11.17 8.16
N THR A 87 8.52 10.18 7.54
CA THR A 87 9.98 10.03 7.54
C THR A 87 10.63 10.24 6.18
N GLY A 88 9.89 10.04 5.08
CA GLY A 88 10.42 10.07 3.72
C GLY A 88 11.21 8.83 3.30
N GLU A 89 11.26 7.77 4.13
CA GLU A 89 12.04 6.57 3.82
C GLU A 89 11.32 5.66 2.80
N ASP A 90 11.95 5.44 1.64
CA ASP A 90 11.46 4.59 0.55
C ASP A 90 11.06 3.16 0.97
N LYS A 91 11.63 2.64 2.06
CA LYS A 91 11.41 1.24 2.51
C LYS A 91 9.92 0.93 2.69
N PHE A 92 9.15 1.89 3.18
CA PHE A 92 7.72 1.71 3.44
C PHE A 92 6.92 1.59 2.13
N LEU A 93 7.20 2.43 1.13
CA LEU A 93 6.59 2.33 -0.20
C LEU A 93 6.98 1.01 -0.88
N LYS A 94 8.27 0.66 -0.85
CA LYS A 94 8.78 -0.59 -1.46
C LYS A 94 8.13 -1.83 -0.83
N THR A 95 7.98 -1.84 0.49
CA THR A 95 7.27 -2.91 1.20
C THR A 95 5.81 -2.98 0.78
N TRP A 96 5.09 -1.85 0.73
CA TRP A 96 3.70 -1.84 0.29
C TRP A 96 3.54 -2.36 -1.15
N GLN A 97 4.37 -1.89 -2.09
CA GLN A 97 4.36 -2.35 -3.49
C GLN A 97 4.60 -3.85 -3.59
N LYS A 98 5.61 -4.36 -2.88
CA LYS A 98 5.92 -5.80 -2.83
C LYS A 98 4.73 -6.61 -2.33
N LEU A 99 4.09 -6.18 -1.24
CA LEU A 99 2.96 -6.91 -0.65
C LEU A 99 1.73 -6.93 -1.57
N VAL A 100 1.41 -5.79 -2.20
CA VAL A 100 0.32 -5.69 -3.19
C VAL A 100 0.61 -6.58 -4.41
N GLU A 101 1.83 -6.51 -4.95
CA GLU A 101 2.24 -7.33 -6.11
C GLU A 101 2.17 -8.82 -5.79
N LEU A 102 2.66 -9.24 -4.63
CA LEU A 102 2.58 -10.63 -4.19
C LEU A 102 1.12 -11.08 -4.00
N TRP A 103 0.26 -10.25 -3.42
CA TRP A 103 -1.16 -10.57 -3.27
C TRP A 103 -1.82 -10.82 -4.62
N ILE A 104 -1.63 -9.90 -5.58
CA ILE A 104 -2.18 -10.02 -6.94
C ILE A 104 -1.67 -11.28 -7.65
N LYS A 105 -0.39 -11.63 -7.46
CA LYS A 105 0.22 -12.81 -8.09
C LYS A 105 -0.22 -14.14 -7.48
N GLN A 106 -0.49 -14.16 -6.18
CA GLN A 106 -0.69 -15.40 -5.43
C GLN A 106 -2.16 -15.75 -5.23
N VAL A 107 -3.05 -14.76 -5.08
CA VAL A 107 -4.42 -15.03 -4.65
C VAL A 107 -5.40 -15.05 -5.81
N GLU A 108 -6.18 -16.12 -5.86
CA GLU A 108 -7.15 -16.37 -6.91
C GLU A 108 -8.37 -15.43 -6.79
N ILE A 109 -9.01 -15.22 -7.93
CA ILE A 109 -10.26 -14.46 -7.98
C ILE A 109 -11.35 -15.26 -7.24
N GLY A 110 -12.04 -14.60 -6.32
CA GLY A 110 -13.11 -15.20 -5.54
C GLY A 110 -12.68 -15.86 -4.22
N THR A 111 -11.39 -15.76 -3.84
CA THR A 111 -10.91 -16.24 -2.53
C THR A 111 -11.60 -15.53 -1.37
N ASP A 112 -11.72 -14.20 -1.41
CA ASP A 112 -12.34 -13.43 -0.33
C ASP A 112 -13.80 -13.07 -0.63
N SER A 113 -14.57 -12.87 0.43
CA SER A 113 -15.89 -12.24 0.33
C SER A 113 -15.81 -10.83 -0.28
N SER A 114 -16.95 -10.38 -0.81
CA SER A 114 -17.03 -9.09 -1.50
C SER A 114 -16.70 -7.89 -0.59
N ASP A 115 -17.04 -7.96 0.71
CA ASP A 115 -16.78 -6.90 1.68
C ASP A 115 -15.29 -6.80 2.05
N VAL A 116 -14.60 -7.94 2.19
CA VAL A 116 -13.14 -8.01 2.39
C VAL A 116 -12.41 -7.44 1.18
N SER A 117 -12.82 -7.85 -0.03
CA SER A 117 -12.27 -7.34 -1.28
C SER A 117 -12.48 -5.82 -1.43
N ALA A 118 -13.68 -5.32 -1.13
CA ALA A 118 -13.98 -3.90 -1.17
C ALA A 118 -13.14 -3.10 -0.17
N ARG A 119 -12.97 -3.62 1.05
CA ARG A 119 -12.13 -2.98 2.08
C ARG A 119 -10.66 -2.93 1.65
N ARG A 120 -10.12 -4.02 1.10
CA ARG A 120 -8.74 -4.07 0.59
C ARG A 120 -8.51 -3.01 -0.49
N ILE A 121 -9.39 -2.95 -1.49
CA ILE A 121 -9.28 -1.96 -2.58
C ILE A 121 -9.34 -0.53 -2.02
N GLN A 122 -10.24 -0.27 -1.07
CA GLN A 122 -10.32 1.03 -0.41
C GLN A 122 -9.01 1.39 0.32
N ASN A 123 -8.45 0.47 1.10
CA ASN A 123 -7.20 0.67 1.84
C ASN A 123 -6.00 0.86 0.89
N TRP A 124 -5.96 0.14 -0.23
CA TRP A 124 -4.94 0.33 -1.26
C TRP A 124 -5.03 1.73 -1.87
N ILE A 125 -6.23 2.22 -2.20
CA ILE A 125 -6.42 3.57 -2.76
C ILE A 125 -6.00 4.64 -1.75
N TYR A 126 -6.36 4.47 -0.47
CA TYR A 126 -5.97 5.40 0.59
C TYR A 126 -4.46 5.47 0.78
N ALA A 127 -3.79 4.33 0.90
CA ALA A 127 -2.32 4.26 1.01
C ALA A 127 -1.65 4.88 -0.22
N TRP A 128 -2.11 4.46 -1.42
CA TRP A 128 -1.61 4.96 -2.70
C TRP A 128 -1.67 6.48 -2.81
N MET A 129 -2.79 7.09 -2.40
CA MET A 129 -2.96 8.54 -2.44
C MET A 129 -1.90 9.27 -1.61
N ILE A 130 -1.52 8.72 -0.44
CA ILE A 130 -0.50 9.32 0.43
C ILE A 130 0.89 9.17 -0.20
N PHE A 131 1.23 8.00 -0.73
CA PHE A 131 2.49 7.78 -1.44
C PHE A 131 2.62 8.70 -2.67
N ALA A 132 1.59 8.77 -3.50
CA ALA A 132 1.61 9.53 -4.76
C ALA A 132 1.62 11.06 -4.57
N ARG A 133 1.14 11.60 -3.43
CA ARG A 133 1.32 13.03 -3.10
C ARG A 133 2.77 13.44 -2.94
N ASN A 134 3.58 12.53 -2.41
CA ASN A 134 4.97 12.78 -2.05
C ASN A 134 5.96 12.34 -3.16
N TYR A 135 5.50 11.61 -4.18
CA TYR A 135 6.26 11.32 -5.39
C TYR A 135 5.63 11.93 -6.64
N PRO A 136 6.15 13.07 -7.15
CA PRO A 136 5.66 13.72 -8.37
C PRO A 136 5.79 12.88 -9.66
N GLN A 137 6.48 11.74 -9.58
CA GLN A 137 6.81 10.83 -10.67
C GLN A 137 6.19 9.43 -10.50
N PHE A 138 5.19 9.29 -9.62
CA PHE A 138 4.43 8.05 -9.47
C PHE A 138 3.32 7.93 -10.55
N PRO A 139 3.12 6.74 -11.15
CA PRO A 139 3.93 5.53 -11.00
C PRO A 139 5.28 5.67 -11.69
N MET A 140 6.33 5.15 -11.05
CA MET A 140 7.67 5.10 -11.64
C MET A 140 7.59 4.35 -12.98
N ASN A 141 8.17 4.94 -14.02
CA ASN A 141 8.31 4.31 -15.33
C ASN A 141 9.28 3.12 -15.24
N SER A 142 8.81 1.99 -14.73
CA SER A 142 9.44 0.68 -14.87
C SER A 142 8.54 -0.39 -14.25
N LEU A 143 7.66 -0.95 -15.07
CA LEU A 143 7.34 -2.38 -15.04
C LEU A 143 8.23 -3.05 -16.10
#